data_AF-A0A661PHM8-F1
#
_entry.id   AF-A0A661PHM8-F1
#
_cell.length_a   1.000
_cell.length_b   1.000
_cell.length_c   1.000
_cell.angle_alpha   90.00
_cell.angle_beta   90.00
_cell.angle_gamma   90.00
#
_symmetry.space_group_name_H-M   'P 1'
#
loop_
_entity.id
_entity.type
_entity.pdbx_description
1 polymer ?
#
loop_
_entity_poly.entity_id
_entity_poly.type
_entity_poly.pdbx_seq_one_letter_code
_entity_poly.pdbx_strand_id
1 'polypeptide(L)'
;MGLARSSQVGLRRVAPLLSALLVLVVGCTDGPSVHTTDPGTGAGGSGGSGGAATECTAGEALDEDGHCQPSGVPAELCPDGFAPNDFRGCDPILPAEPCASGEIAVPGDTECRLLAPCGSEPWAGIPVESNTQHVDGSYGNSDSDGTAERPWRALQPAIGAAEADAIVAIAAGSYPEDVMIHDKSVRLWGRCPELVELTGDLLWAVDIQDASGSEIHQLALTGPAMGLFLEDSVDVLIDRVWIHDTADAAVVLSQANTPCSLRIQDSLVEGAASVGVVMMGGELTVTHSVVRGSLPDLFLPGRGIDIQPSLAGDLATLRVVGSVVADNHEVGIAVFGSELTLTDSVVQDTQPREEDDGFGVGIQLQAFGLPAVADIEGSTIRRNHVTSLTVLGSIVTMRLSTIDDTRSQQSDALFGDGMVVAGTPLSIAELSIDRSAISHAARAGIANFSAVVAISGCALSCNPIDLDGETLDGPFTFDNGGMNACFCSDDVLLCKVLTSNLQAPEGL
;
A
#
# COMPACT_ATOMS: atom_id res chain seq x y z
N MET A 1 -33.12 -6.68 64.34
CA MET A 1 -32.68 -5.26 64.21
C MET A 1 -31.18 -5.27 64.01
N GLY A 2 -30.68 -4.68 62.92
CA GLY A 2 -29.25 -4.40 62.71
C GLY A 2 -28.57 -5.21 61.61
N LEU A 3 -28.88 -4.89 60.35
CA LEU A 3 -28.08 -5.23 59.17
C LEU A 3 -26.81 -4.36 59.15
N ALA A 4 -25.63 -4.96 59.00
CA ALA A 4 -24.40 -4.26 58.65
C ALA A 4 -24.00 -4.64 57.22
N ARG A 5 -24.00 -3.65 56.33
CA ARG A 5 -23.56 -3.75 54.93
C ARG A 5 -22.03 -3.75 54.89
N SER A 6 -21.44 -4.77 54.27
CA SER A 6 -20.05 -4.75 53.80
C SER A 6 -20.06 -4.37 52.33
N SER A 7 -19.53 -3.19 52.01
CA SER A 7 -19.34 -2.69 50.66
C SER A 7 -18.13 -3.38 50.00
N GLN A 8 -18.38 -4.31 49.08
CA GLN A 8 -17.40 -4.72 48.09
C GLN A 8 -17.37 -3.68 46.98
N VAL A 9 -16.25 -2.96 46.85
CA VAL A 9 -15.91 -2.18 45.67
C VAL A 9 -15.47 -3.18 44.60
N GLY A 10 -16.22 -3.23 43.50
CA GLY A 10 -16.00 -4.16 42.41
C GLY A 10 -14.77 -3.75 41.59
N LEU A 11 -13.81 -4.67 41.48
CA LEU A 11 -12.95 -4.75 40.31
C LEU A 11 -13.84 -5.14 39.12
N ARG A 12 -14.20 -4.15 38.28
CA ARG A 12 -14.63 -4.46 36.91
C ARG A 12 -13.38 -4.89 36.16
N ARG A 13 -13.23 -6.20 35.98
CA ARG A 13 -12.37 -6.76 34.93
C ARG A 13 -13.00 -6.34 33.60
N VAL A 14 -12.42 -5.32 32.96
CA VAL A 14 -12.60 -5.11 31.52
C VAL A 14 -11.80 -6.25 30.88
N ALA A 15 -12.49 -7.24 30.34
CA ALA A 15 -11.85 -8.20 29.45
C ALA A 15 -11.66 -7.45 28.12
N PRO A 16 -10.43 -7.37 27.57
CA PRO A 16 -10.29 -6.89 26.21
C PRO A 16 -11.03 -7.91 25.32
N LEU A 17 -11.99 -7.43 24.55
CA LEU A 17 -12.52 -8.18 23.42
C LEU A 17 -11.33 -8.34 22.49
N LEU A 18 -10.80 -9.56 22.38
CA LEU A 18 -9.99 -9.94 21.23
C LEU A 18 -10.90 -9.77 20.01
N SER A 19 -10.76 -8.63 19.33
CA SER A 19 -11.03 -8.57 17.90
C SER A 19 -10.03 -9.52 17.27
N ALA A 20 -10.44 -10.77 17.02
CA ALA A 20 -9.70 -11.60 16.09
C ALA A 20 -9.66 -10.79 14.79
N LEU A 21 -8.48 -10.25 14.45
CA LEU A 21 -8.23 -9.55 13.21
C LEU A 21 -8.44 -10.59 12.11
N LEU A 22 -9.68 -10.70 11.65
CA LEU A 22 -10.07 -11.64 10.61
C LEU A 22 -9.62 -11.02 9.29
N VAL A 23 -8.32 -11.13 9.01
CA VAL A 23 -7.80 -10.96 7.66
C VAL A 23 -8.44 -12.09 6.84
N LEU A 24 -9.46 -11.73 6.07
CA LEU A 24 -10.20 -12.70 5.27
C LEU A 24 -9.34 -13.06 4.06
N VAL A 25 -8.56 -14.13 4.18
CA VAL A 25 -7.91 -14.78 3.03
C VAL A 25 -9.01 -15.46 2.22
N VAL A 26 -9.61 -14.73 1.27
CA VAL A 26 -10.64 -15.27 0.39
C VAL A 26 -10.01 -15.84 -0.86
N GLY A 27 -9.69 -17.14 -0.85
CA GLY A 27 -9.54 -17.91 -2.08
C GLY A 27 -10.92 -18.30 -2.62
N CYS A 28 -11.30 -17.82 -3.80
CA CYS A 28 -12.55 -18.24 -4.43
C CYS A 28 -12.43 -19.66 -4.99
N THR A 29 -13.39 -20.55 -4.66
CA THR A 29 -13.54 -21.89 -5.28
C THR A 29 -14.81 -21.95 -6.13
N ASP A 30 -14.72 -22.56 -7.31
CA ASP A 30 -15.71 -22.59 -8.40
C ASP A 30 -17.11 -23.17 -8.09
N GLY A 31 -18.13 -22.65 -8.79
CA GLY A 31 -19.49 -23.19 -8.90
C GLY A 31 -20.03 -23.14 -10.34
N PRO A 32 -20.97 -24.04 -10.73
CA PRO A 32 -21.11 -24.46 -12.13
C PRO A 32 -21.99 -23.56 -13.01
N SER A 33 -21.61 -23.52 -14.29
CA SER A 33 -22.16 -22.81 -15.44
C SER A 33 -23.63 -23.12 -15.78
N VAL A 34 -24.42 -22.08 -16.07
CA VAL A 34 -25.78 -22.16 -16.62
C VAL A 34 -25.82 -21.55 -18.02
N HIS A 35 -26.22 -22.36 -19.01
CA HIS A 35 -26.49 -21.93 -20.39
C HIS A 35 -27.74 -21.05 -20.50
N THR A 36 -27.68 -19.95 -21.27
CA THR A 36 -28.77 -19.52 -22.17
C THR A 36 -28.33 -18.54 -23.27
N THR A 37 -28.44 -19.00 -24.52
CA THR A 37 -28.93 -18.38 -25.78
C THR A 37 -28.71 -16.89 -26.15
N ASP A 38 -28.05 -16.74 -27.30
CA ASP A 38 -27.98 -15.67 -28.31
C ASP A 38 -29.34 -15.02 -28.69
N PRO A 39 -29.41 -13.71 -29.06
CA PRO A 39 -29.29 -13.37 -30.50
C PRO A 39 -28.71 -11.98 -30.85
N GLY A 40 -28.10 -11.88 -32.05
CA GLY A 40 -28.57 -10.90 -33.06
C GLY A 40 -27.59 -9.86 -33.60
N THR A 41 -27.13 -10.12 -34.82
CA THR A 41 -26.41 -9.22 -35.74
C THR A 41 -27.17 -7.93 -36.10
N GLY A 42 -26.46 -6.80 -36.19
CA GLY A 42 -26.92 -5.56 -36.82
C GLY A 42 -25.77 -4.73 -37.40
N ALA A 43 -25.62 -4.76 -38.72
CA ALA A 43 -24.65 -3.96 -39.48
C ALA A 43 -25.31 -2.71 -40.09
N GLY A 44 -24.55 -1.61 -40.19
CA GLY A 44 -24.69 -0.65 -41.30
C GLY A 44 -24.59 0.84 -40.96
N GLY A 45 -23.66 1.54 -41.62
CA GLY A 45 -24.01 2.80 -42.30
C GLY A 45 -23.21 4.07 -42.03
N SER A 46 -22.00 4.14 -42.59
CA SER A 46 -21.28 5.27 -43.20
C SER A 46 -21.80 6.73 -43.08
N GLY A 47 -20.85 7.65 -42.83
CA GLY A 47 -20.56 8.76 -43.75
C GLY A 47 -20.69 10.20 -43.20
N GLY A 48 -19.57 10.90 -43.04
CA GLY A 48 -19.52 12.35 -42.84
C GLY A 48 -18.08 12.89 -42.81
N SER A 49 -17.69 13.62 -43.85
CA SER A 49 -16.34 14.06 -44.19
C SER A 49 -15.89 15.37 -43.54
N GLY A 50 -14.58 15.46 -43.20
CA GLY A 50 -13.73 16.54 -43.69
C GLY A 50 -13.40 17.69 -42.73
N GLY A 51 -12.36 17.50 -41.93
CA GLY A 51 -11.52 18.54 -41.35
C GLY A 51 -10.15 17.94 -41.04
N ALA A 52 -9.07 18.48 -41.62
CA ALA A 52 -7.74 17.90 -41.54
C ALA A 52 -7.23 17.84 -40.08
N ALA A 53 -6.95 16.64 -39.59
CA ALA A 53 -6.06 16.41 -38.46
C ALA A 53 -4.85 15.60 -38.98
N THR A 54 -3.68 16.17 -38.70
CA THR A 54 -2.34 15.59 -38.70
C THR A 54 -2.34 14.15 -38.17
N GLU A 55 -2.24 13.15 -39.05
CA GLU A 55 -2.03 11.76 -38.62
C GLU A 55 -0.57 11.58 -38.18
N CYS A 56 -0.36 11.33 -36.90
CA CYS A 56 0.94 10.88 -36.39
C CYS A 56 1.29 9.50 -36.93
N THR A 57 2.58 9.17 -36.97
CA THR A 57 3.00 7.85 -37.47
C THR A 57 2.66 6.76 -36.46
N ALA A 58 2.74 5.49 -36.88
CA ALA A 58 2.41 4.38 -36.00
C ALA A 58 3.31 4.40 -34.74
N GLY A 59 2.67 4.41 -33.57
CA GLY A 59 3.33 4.53 -32.27
C GLY A 59 3.73 5.94 -31.86
N GLU A 60 3.09 6.93 -32.45
CA GLU A 60 3.05 8.32 -31.98
C GLU A 60 1.61 8.76 -31.70
N ALA A 61 1.45 9.73 -30.81
CA ALA A 61 0.22 10.39 -30.39
C ALA A 61 0.30 11.90 -30.65
N LEU A 62 -0.82 12.58 -30.89
CA LEU A 62 -0.84 14.04 -30.80
C LEU A 62 -0.79 14.45 -29.33
N ASP A 63 0.07 15.39 -28.97
CA ASP A 63 0.03 16.09 -27.68
C ASP A 63 -1.10 17.14 -27.66
N GLU A 64 -1.27 17.82 -26.51
CA GLU A 64 -2.28 18.86 -26.33
C GLU A 64 -2.11 20.04 -27.30
N ASP A 65 -0.88 20.25 -27.80
CA ASP A 65 -0.50 21.29 -28.75
C ASP A 65 -0.59 20.83 -30.23
N GLY A 66 -0.93 19.55 -30.46
CA GLY A 66 -1.06 18.94 -31.78
C GLY A 66 0.25 18.51 -32.44
N HIS A 67 1.31 18.29 -31.66
CA HIS A 67 2.57 17.68 -32.12
C HIS A 67 2.58 16.17 -31.93
N CYS A 68 3.26 15.45 -32.82
CA CYS A 68 3.42 14.00 -32.66
C CYS A 68 4.51 13.69 -31.63
N GLN A 69 4.11 13.00 -30.56
CA GLN A 69 4.95 12.50 -29.48
C GLN A 69 4.92 10.97 -29.45
N PRO A 70 5.99 10.26 -29.05
CA PRO A 70 5.96 8.81 -28.92
C PRO A 70 4.86 8.33 -27.95
N SER A 71 4.20 7.22 -28.26
CA SER A 71 3.33 6.52 -27.28
C SER A 71 4.14 6.09 -26.06
N GLY A 72 3.51 6.02 -24.88
CA GLY A 72 4.15 5.78 -23.60
C GLY A 72 4.03 7.00 -22.69
N VAL A 73 4.88 7.04 -21.67
CA VAL A 73 5.03 8.22 -20.81
C VAL A 73 5.97 9.21 -21.50
N PRO A 74 5.54 10.45 -21.79
CA PRO A 74 6.44 11.48 -22.31
C PRO A 74 7.58 11.76 -21.32
N ALA A 75 8.80 11.93 -21.82
CA ALA A 75 10.00 11.98 -20.98
C ALA A 75 9.99 13.17 -19.99
N GLU A 76 9.40 14.28 -20.40
CA GLU A 76 9.19 15.49 -19.60
C GLU A 76 8.05 15.37 -18.58
N LEU A 77 7.23 14.32 -18.67
CA LEU A 77 6.13 14.02 -17.74
C LEU A 77 6.47 12.90 -16.76
N CYS A 78 7.70 12.38 -16.75
CA CYS A 78 8.15 11.57 -15.63
C CYS A 78 8.12 12.41 -14.34
N PRO A 79 7.54 11.88 -13.24
CA PRO A 79 7.45 12.65 -12.01
C PRO A 79 8.82 12.94 -11.37
N ASP A 80 8.81 13.85 -10.39
CA ASP A 80 9.99 14.11 -9.57
C ASP A 80 10.47 12.80 -8.91
N GLY A 81 11.77 12.55 -8.99
CA GLY A 81 12.36 11.31 -8.49
C GLY A 81 12.34 10.13 -9.48
N PHE A 82 11.89 10.35 -10.71
CA PHE A 82 11.91 9.37 -11.80
C PHE A 82 12.67 9.89 -13.01
N ALA A 83 13.27 8.98 -13.79
CA ALA A 83 13.97 9.29 -15.02
C ALA A 83 13.34 8.52 -16.21
N PRO A 84 13.25 9.12 -17.40
CA PRO A 84 12.75 8.42 -18.58
C PRO A 84 13.65 7.25 -18.95
N ASN A 85 13.04 6.14 -19.42
CA ASN A 85 13.76 4.94 -19.83
C ASN A 85 13.61 4.67 -21.35
N ASP A 86 14.40 3.72 -21.86
CA ASP A 86 14.43 3.38 -23.29
C ASP A 86 13.13 2.71 -23.79
N PHE A 87 12.27 2.26 -22.87
CA PHE A 87 11.00 1.60 -23.14
C PHE A 87 9.81 2.56 -23.06
N ARG A 88 10.10 3.88 -23.08
CA ARG A 88 9.11 4.96 -23.06
C ARG A 88 8.26 4.98 -21.77
N GLY A 89 8.85 4.52 -20.68
CA GLY A 89 8.34 4.65 -19.32
C GLY A 89 9.26 5.51 -18.46
N CYS A 90 9.10 5.41 -17.16
CA CYS A 90 9.90 6.10 -16.16
C CYS A 90 10.46 5.09 -15.15
N ASP A 91 11.76 5.13 -14.93
CA ASP A 91 12.43 4.35 -13.89
C ASP A 91 12.58 5.20 -12.62
N PRO A 92 12.31 4.64 -11.43
CA PRO A 92 12.53 5.37 -10.19
C PRO A 92 14.03 5.56 -9.94
N ILE A 93 14.40 6.75 -9.52
CA ILE A 93 15.74 7.04 -9.00
C ILE A 93 15.77 6.54 -7.56
N LEU A 94 16.41 5.40 -7.35
CA LEU A 94 16.63 4.76 -6.06
C LEU A 94 18.09 4.28 -5.97
N PRO A 95 18.63 4.04 -4.75
CA PRO A 95 19.93 3.40 -4.59
C PRO A 95 19.96 2.03 -5.28
N ALA A 96 21.12 1.66 -5.83
CA ALA A 96 21.28 0.38 -6.53
C ALA A 96 21.21 -0.83 -5.58
N GLU A 97 21.66 -0.65 -4.34
CA GLU A 97 21.60 -1.65 -3.29
C GLU A 97 20.43 -1.34 -2.35
N PRO A 98 19.73 -2.36 -1.82
CA PRO A 98 18.71 -2.15 -0.79
C PRO A 98 19.28 -1.45 0.43
N CYS A 99 18.47 -0.59 1.05
CA CYS A 99 18.88 0.09 2.28
C CYS A 99 18.97 -0.88 3.46
N ALA A 100 19.90 -0.59 4.37
CA ALA A 100 20.01 -1.38 5.59
C ALA A 100 18.77 -1.19 6.48
N SER A 101 18.61 -2.08 7.47
CA SER A 101 17.56 -1.94 8.48
C SER A 101 17.68 -0.58 9.20
N GLY A 102 16.54 0.07 9.43
CA GLY A 102 16.45 1.43 9.96
C GLY A 102 16.78 2.56 8.97
N GLU A 103 17.16 2.22 7.73
CA GLU A 103 17.42 3.19 6.65
C GLU A 103 16.35 3.14 5.55
N ILE A 104 16.07 4.30 4.98
CA ILE A 104 15.04 4.51 3.98
C ILE A 104 15.63 5.15 2.71
N ALA A 105 15.00 4.86 1.57
CA ALA A 105 15.13 5.62 0.34
C ALA A 105 13.76 5.69 -0.35
N VAL A 106 13.41 6.87 -0.85
CA VAL A 106 12.18 7.12 -1.62
C VAL A 106 12.52 7.61 -3.03
N PRO A 107 11.58 7.66 -3.98
CA PRO A 107 11.90 8.13 -5.34
C PRO A 107 12.61 9.48 -5.33
N GLY A 108 13.78 9.53 -5.98
CA GLY A 108 14.69 10.67 -6.00
C GLY A 108 15.92 10.53 -5.10
N ASP A 109 15.90 9.63 -4.11
CA ASP A 109 17.06 9.35 -3.28
C ASP A 109 18.08 8.51 -4.06
N THR A 110 19.35 8.95 -4.07
CA THR A 110 20.46 8.19 -4.68
C THR A 110 21.26 7.39 -3.66
N GLU A 111 21.03 7.64 -2.37
CA GLU A 111 21.68 6.99 -1.23
C GLU A 111 20.65 6.74 -0.13
N CYS A 112 20.84 5.68 0.65
CA CYS A 112 20.02 5.41 1.82
C CYS A 112 20.30 6.41 2.94
N ARG A 113 19.26 6.74 3.71
CA ARG A 113 19.36 7.71 4.82
C ARG A 113 18.64 7.21 6.06
N LEU A 114 19.11 7.66 7.22
CA LEU A 114 18.37 7.52 8.47
C LEU A 114 17.10 8.40 8.45
N LEU A 115 16.09 8.00 9.22
CA LEU A 115 14.82 8.73 9.34
C LEU A 115 14.97 10.10 10.01
N ALA A 116 15.82 10.20 11.03
CA ALA A 116 16.02 11.43 11.78
C ALA A 116 17.42 11.50 12.41
N PRO A 117 18.04 12.70 12.50
CA PRO A 117 19.29 12.89 13.22
C PRO A 117 19.07 12.81 14.74
N CYS A 118 19.99 12.15 15.45
CA CYS A 118 19.84 11.91 16.89
C CYS A 118 20.31 13.05 17.82
N GLY A 119 21.18 13.96 17.37
CA GLY A 119 21.78 14.98 18.27
C GLY A 119 22.60 14.39 19.43
N SER A 120 22.96 15.19 20.44
CA SER A 120 23.80 14.78 21.60
C SER A 120 23.11 14.84 22.97
N GLU A 121 22.20 15.79 23.17
CA GLU A 121 21.48 16.01 24.44
C GLU A 121 20.36 14.97 24.66
N PRO A 122 19.93 14.71 25.92
CA PRO A 122 18.95 13.65 26.22
C PRO A 122 17.66 13.72 25.40
N TRP A 123 17.15 14.93 25.16
CA TRP A 123 15.93 15.22 24.37
C TRP A 123 16.23 16.10 23.14
N ALA A 124 17.40 15.93 22.52
CA ALA A 124 17.82 16.75 21.40
C ALA A 124 16.81 16.72 20.25
N GLY A 125 16.50 17.90 19.68
CA GLY A 125 15.59 18.04 18.53
C GLY A 125 14.09 18.08 18.87
N ILE A 126 13.72 17.75 20.10
CA ILE A 126 12.33 17.70 20.55
C ILE A 126 11.85 19.12 20.93
N PRO A 127 10.69 19.59 20.43
CA PRO A 127 10.10 20.85 20.89
C PRO A 127 9.75 20.79 22.39
N VAL A 128 9.93 21.92 23.09
CA VAL A 128 9.61 22.03 24.51
C VAL A 128 8.54 23.11 24.71
N GLU A 129 7.45 22.71 25.35
CA GLU A 129 6.30 23.53 25.71
C GLU A 129 6.12 23.56 27.23
N SER A 130 5.28 24.46 27.74
CA SER A 130 5.11 24.61 29.20
C SER A 130 4.51 23.40 29.89
N ASN A 131 3.82 22.53 29.15
CA ASN A 131 3.18 21.31 29.65
C ASN A 131 3.92 20.02 29.23
N THR A 132 5.11 20.12 28.61
CA THR A 132 5.90 18.96 28.18
C THR A 132 6.26 18.05 29.37
N GLN A 133 5.97 16.76 29.22
CA GLN A 133 6.41 15.71 30.13
C GLN A 133 7.70 15.08 29.61
N HIS A 134 8.72 14.97 30.46
CA HIS A 134 10.00 14.38 30.09
C HIS A 134 10.09 12.94 30.61
N VAL A 135 10.60 12.05 29.77
CA VAL A 135 10.82 10.63 30.07
C VAL A 135 12.31 10.30 29.89
N ASP A 136 12.91 9.67 30.89
CA ASP A 136 14.28 9.13 30.87
C ASP A 136 14.32 7.87 31.75
N GLY A 137 14.43 6.71 31.11
CA GLY A 137 14.45 5.41 31.80
C GLY A 137 15.66 5.24 32.72
N SER A 138 16.73 6.01 32.50
CA SER A 138 17.94 5.99 33.33
C SER A 138 17.81 6.79 34.63
N TYR A 139 16.74 7.59 34.78
CA TYR A 139 16.53 8.41 35.98
C TYR A 139 16.44 7.53 37.23
N GLY A 140 17.42 7.69 38.12
CA GLY A 140 17.63 6.76 39.25
C GLY A 140 16.77 7.03 40.48
N ASN A 141 16.12 8.19 40.57
CA ASN A 141 15.33 8.55 41.74
C ASN A 141 13.86 8.15 41.57
N SER A 142 13.13 8.03 42.67
CA SER A 142 11.71 7.65 42.69
C SER A 142 10.76 8.84 42.80
N ASP A 143 11.24 10.04 42.47
CA ASP A 143 10.59 11.30 42.79
C ASP A 143 10.20 12.09 41.53
N SER A 144 10.00 11.39 40.41
CA SER A 144 9.58 11.95 39.12
C SER A 144 8.38 12.89 39.27
N ASP A 145 8.46 14.05 38.60
CA ASP A 145 7.36 15.00 38.45
C ASP A 145 7.13 15.44 36.99
N GLY A 146 7.87 14.84 36.04
CA GLY A 146 7.75 15.08 34.61
C GLY A 146 8.56 16.26 34.07
N THR A 147 9.26 16.99 34.95
CA THR A 147 10.24 18.00 34.53
C THR A 147 11.50 17.35 33.96
N ALA A 148 12.32 18.12 33.23
CA ALA A 148 13.60 17.63 32.72
C ALA A 148 14.58 17.26 33.86
N GLU A 149 14.47 17.91 35.03
CA GLU A 149 15.30 17.59 36.20
C GLU A 149 14.84 16.32 36.94
N ARG A 150 13.54 16.00 36.87
CA ARG A 150 12.92 14.85 37.55
C ARG A 150 11.97 14.13 36.59
N PRO A 151 12.49 13.59 35.48
CA PRO A 151 11.68 12.99 34.42
C PRO A 151 11.00 11.71 34.90
N TRP A 152 9.93 11.33 34.20
CA TRP A 152 9.32 10.02 34.35
C TRP A 152 10.30 8.93 33.91
N ARG A 153 10.26 7.77 34.57
CA ARG A 153 11.09 6.61 34.22
C ARG A 153 10.45 5.69 33.19
N ALA A 154 9.17 5.91 32.93
CA ALA A 154 8.28 5.07 32.14
C ALA A 154 7.33 5.97 31.35
N LEU A 155 6.84 5.49 30.20
CA LEU A 155 5.99 6.30 29.32
C LEU A 155 4.57 6.40 29.86
N GLN A 156 4.00 5.29 30.35
CA GLN A 156 2.58 5.31 30.76
C GLN A 156 2.28 6.32 31.89
N PRO A 157 3.13 6.49 32.94
CA PRO A 157 2.95 7.54 33.93
C PRO A 157 3.06 8.96 33.34
N ALA A 158 3.95 9.17 32.38
CA ALA A 158 4.12 10.46 31.71
C ALA A 158 2.86 10.83 30.91
N ILE A 159 2.35 9.88 30.13
CA ILE A 159 1.08 10.02 29.40
C ILE A 159 -0.06 10.25 30.39
N GLY A 160 -0.11 9.52 31.51
CA GLY A 160 -1.12 9.73 32.55
C GLY A 160 -1.11 11.16 33.12
N ALA A 161 0.07 11.74 33.32
CA ALA A 161 0.25 13.10 33.83
C ALA A 161 0.07 14.21 32.77
N ALA A 162 0.28 13.88 31.49
CA ALA A 162 0.15 14.81 30.39
C ALA A 162 -1.26 15.41 30.28
N GLU A 163 -1.33 16.71 30.01
CA GLU A 163 -2.56 17.34 29.52
C GLU A 163 -2.84 16.86 28.08
N ALA A 164 -4.07 17.05 27.59
CA ALA A 164 -4.38 16.80 26.18
C ALA A 164 -3.45 17.63 25.29
N ASP A 165 -3.05 17.04 24.16
CA ASP A 165 -2.10 17.59 23.18
C ASP A 165 -0.68 17.84 23.71
N ALA A 166 -0.35 17.50 24.97
CA ALA A 166 0.98 17.75 25.50
C ALA A 166 2.05 16.84 24.84
N ILE A 167 3.29 17.35 24.79
CA ILE A 167 4.45 16.58 24.33
C ILE A 167 4.92 15.66 25.46
N VAL A 168 5.14 14.39 25.13
CA VAL A 168 5.91 13.44 25.95
C VAL A 168 7.27 13.27 25.27
N ALA A 169 8.28 13.99 25.79
CA ALA A 169 9.64 13.98 25.27
C ALA A 169 10.42 12.78 25.83
N ILE A 170 10.89 11.90 24.96
CA ILE A 170 11.46 10.60 25.33
C ILE A 170 12.97 10.61 25.05
N ALA A 171 13.76 10.41 26.09
CA ALA A 171 15.21 10.29 26.00
C ALA A 171 15.63 8.94 25.41
N ALA A 172 16.91 8.82 25.08
CA ALA A 172 17.49 7.56 24.61
C ALA A 172 17.25 6.42 25.62
N GLY A 173 16.77 5.28 25.12
CA GLY A 173 16.43 4.13 25.93
C GLY A 173 15.57 3.11 25.18
N SER A 174 15.50 1.91 25.75
CA SER A 174 14.55 0.87 25.36
C SER A 174 13.49 0.76 26.46
N TYR A 175 12.24 0.83 26.07
CA TYR A 175 11.10 0.99 26.97
C TYR A 175 10.12 -0.19 26.79
N PRO A 176 10.20 -1.22 27.65
CA PRO A 176 9.33 -2.39 27.59
C PRO A 176 7.99 -2.11 28.28
N GLU A 177 7.08 -1.49 27.55
CA GLU A 177 5.74 -1.12 28.00
C GLU A 177 4.76 -1.22 26.83
N ASP A 178 3.55 -1.74 27.06
CA ASP A 178 2.42 -1.52 26.15
C ASP A 178 1.84 -0.12 26.45
N VAL A 179 2.11 0.85 25.57
CA VAL A 179 1.67 2.23 25.79
C VAL A 179 0.24 2.43 25.29
N MET A 180 -0.62 2.92 26.19
CA MET A 180 -2.01 3.25 25.90
C MET A 180 -2.22 4.75 25.87
N ILE A 181 -2.72 5.24 24.73
CA ILE A 181 -3.18 6.62 24.51
C ILE A 181 -4.69 6.56 24.29
N HIS A 182 -5.44 6.71 25.37
CA HIS A 182 -6.90 6.61 25.37
C HIS A 182 -7.55 7.91 25.82
N ASP A 183 -8.71 8.25 25.23
CA ASP A 183 -9.59 9.38 25.59
C ASP A 183 -8.98 10.79 25.49
N LYS A 184 -7.68 10.91 25.21
CA LYS A 184 -6.96 12.18 25.07
C LYS A 184 -5.81 12.04 24.08
N SER A 185 -5.60 13.08 23.29
CA SER A 185 -4.43 13.21 22.43
C SER A 185 -3.16 13.46 23.24
N VAL A 186 -2.06 12.88 22.78
CA VAL A 186 -0.69 13.23 23.21
C VAL A 186 0.25 13.19 22.00
N ARG A 187 1.38 13.90 22.11
CA ARG A 187 2.46 13.85 21.11
C ARG A 187 3.66 13.11 21.69
N LEU A 188 3.83 11.84 21.36
CA LEU A 188 5.03 11.09 21.72
C LEU A 188 6.17 11.51 20.81
N TRP A 189 7.30 11.91 21.40
CA TRP A 189 8.43 12.41 20.63
C TRP A 189 9.72 11.82 21.16
N GLY A 190 10.37 10.97 20.37
CA GLY A 190 11.68 10.42 20.68
C GLY A 190 12.81 11.28 20.12
N ARG A 191 14.00 11.10 20.70
CA ARG A 191 15.21 11.77 20.21
C ARG A 191 15.56 11.37 18.77
N CYS A 192 15.46 10.08 18.45
CA CYS A 192 15.51 9.52 17.09
C CYS A 192 15.19 8.01 17.17
N PRO A 193 14.82 7.38 16.04
CA PRO A 193 14.54 5.94 16.00
C PRO A 193 15.72 5.04 16.39
N GLU A 194 16.97 5.47 16.14
CA GLU A 194 18.17 4.67 16.49
C GLU A 194 18.40 4.57 18.01
N LEU A 195 17.92 5.56 18.79
CA LEU A 195 18.22 5.66 20.22
C LEU A 195 17.01 5.48 21.13
N VAL A 196 15.80 5.61 20.59
CA VAL A 196 14.55 5.49 21.36
C VAL A 196 13.73 4.38 20.76
N GLU A 197 13.55 3.31 21.53
CA GLU A 197 12.78 2.14 21.09
C GLU A 197 11.71 1.79 22.15
N LEU A 198 10.48 1.64 21.69
CA LEU A 198 9.35 1.17 22.48
C LEU A 198 9.06 -0.27 22.04
N THR A 199 9.24 -1.26 22.91
CA THR A 199 9.31 -2.67 22.50
C THR A 199 8.03 -3.48 22.72
N GLY A 200 6.96 -2.86 23.25
CA GLY A 200 5.79 -3.58 23.76
C GLY A 200 6.15 -4.57 24.89
N ASP A 201 5.15 -5.11 25.58
CA ASP A 201 5.35 -6.18 26.57
C ASP A 201 4.40 -7.37 26.33
N LEU A 202 3.16 -7.11 25.90
CA LEU A 202 2.14 -8.15 25.72
C LEU A 202 1.64 -8.26 24.28
N LEU A 203 1.22 -7.14 23.67
CA LEU A 203 0.53 -7.16 22.38
C LEU A 203 1.01 -6.09 21.40
N TRP A 204 1.18 -4.86 21.85
CA TRP A 204 1.49 -3.72 20.98
C TRP A 204 2.54 -2.81 21.61
N ALA A 205 3.31 -2.10 20.80
CA ALA A 205 4.13 -1.00 21.34
C ALA A 205 3.24 0.18 21.75
N VAL A 206 2.28 0.56 20.88
CA VAL A 206 1.34 1.66 21.11
C VAL A 206 -0.07 1.27 20.69
N ASP A 207 -1.04 1.62 21.54
CA ASP A 207 -2.47 1.48 21.33
C ASP A 207 -3.16 2.84 21.50
N ILE A 208 -3.77 3.32 20.43
CA ILE A 208 -4.45 4.62 20.35
C ILE A 208 -5.94 4.38 20.14
N GLN A 209 -6.77 4.82 21.09
CA GLN A 209 -8.23 4.65 21.04
C GLN A 209 -8.94 5.93 21.51
N ASP A 210 -9.95 6.39 20.78
CA ASP A 210 -10.70 7.61 21.09
C ASP A 210 -9.77 8.82 21.40
N ALA A 211 -8.61 8.90 20.74
CA ALA A 211 -7.54 9.84 21.04
C ALA A 211 -7.11 10.61 19.78
N SER A 212 -8.12 11.18 19.12
CA SER A 212 -7.96 11.94 17.87
C SER A 212 -6.96 13.09 18.02
N GLY A 213 -6.09 13.28 17.02
CA GLY A 213 -5.02 14.28 17.03
C GLY A 213 -3.73 13.83 17.75
N SER A 214 -3.62 12.56 18.16
CA SER A 214 -2.36 12.03 18.70
C SER A 214 -1.27 11.98 17.65
N GLU A 215 -0.01 12.13 18.07
CA GLU A 215 1.14 12.08 17.17
C GLU A 215 2.27 11.22 17.75
N ILE A 216 3.03 10.54 16.88
CA ILE A 216 4.26 9.81 17.21
C ILE A 216 5.37 10.30 16.29
N HIS A 217 6.47 10.74 16.89
CA HIS A 217 7.61 11.34 16.20
C HIS A 217 8.93 10.68 16.58
N GLN A 218 9.78 10.41 15.58
CA GLN A 218 11.22 10.20 15.76
C GLN A 218 11.61 9.13 16.80
N LEU A 219 10.93 7.99 16.79
CA LEU A 219 11.25 6.85 17.64
C LEU A 219 11.02 5.53 16.89
N ALA A 220 11.53 4.44 17.44
CA ALA A 220 11.30 3.09 16.96
C ALA A 220 10.20 2.40 17.78
N LEU A 221 9.39 1.60 17.09
CA LEU A 221 8.33 0.77 17.64
C LEU A 221 8.58 -0.68 17.22
N THR A 222 8.62 -1.58 18.17
CA THR A 222 8.55 -3.02 17.93
C THR A 222 7.62 -3.64 18.96
N GLY A 223 7.03 -4.80 18.68
CA GLY A 223 6.05 -5.40 19.57
C GLY A 223 5.89 -6.91 19.40
N PRO A 224 5.49 -7.62 20.47
CA PRO A 224 5.35 -9.07 20.46
C PRO A 224 4.16 -9.59 19.64
N ALA A 225 3.30 -8.69 19.13
CA ALA A 225 2.38 -8.96 18.03
C ALA A 225 2.36 -7.77 17.07
N MET A 226 1.90 -6.60 17.52
CA MET A 226 1.76 -5.40 16.69
C MET A 226 2.71 -4.27 17.08
N GLY A 227 3.03 -3.38 16.15
CA GLY A 227 3.77 -2.15 16.46
C GLY A 227 2.83 -1.04 16.94
N LEU A 228 1.86 -0.70 16.10
CA LEU A 228 0.84 0.32 16.35
C LEU A 228 -0.56 -0.23 16.10
N PHE A 229 -1.44 -0.11 17.09
CA PHE A 229 -2.88 -0.33 16.95
C PHE A 229 -3.61 1.01 17.08
N LEU A 230 -4.45 1.32 16.09
CA LEU A 230 -5.26 2.54 16.03
C LEU A 230 -6.73 2.16 15.86
N GLU A 231 -7.58 2.63 16.77
CA GLU A 231 -9.03 2.45 16.70
C GLU A 231 -9.78 3.76 16.96
N ASP A 232 -10.86 3.99 16.21
CA ASP A 232 -11.87 5.03 16.47
C ASP A 232 -11.27 6.43 16.75
N SER A 233 -10.21 6.81 16.01
CA SER A 233 -9.46 8.05 16.18
C SER A 233 -9.12 8.71 14.85
N VAL A 234 -9.34 10.02 14.72
CA VAL A 234 -9.01 10.79 13.51
C VAL A 234 -7.78 11.68 13.69
N ASP A 235 -7.18 12.07 12.58
CA ASP A 235 -6.06 13.01 12.50
C ASP A 235 -4.81 12.54 13.27
N VAL A 236 -4.56 11.22 13.33
CA VAL A 236 -3.36 10.68 13.94
C VAL A 236 -2.17 10.78 12.98
N LEU A 237 -1.00 11.20 13.49
CA LEU A 237 0.23 11.38 12.72
C LEU A 237 1.36 10.48 13.21
N ILE A 238 2.01 9.80 12.27
CA ILE A 238 3.27 9.09 12.42
C ILE A 238 4.31 9.78 11.53
N ASP A 239 5.34 10.35 12.14
CA ASP A 239 6.38 11.13 11.44
C ASP A 239 7.80 10.67 11.83
N ARG A 240 8.56 10.20 10.85
CA ARG A 240 9.93 9.69 11.02
C ARG A 240 10.03 8.61 12.09
N VAL A 241 9.07 7.70 12.08
CA VAL A 241 9.02 6.54 12.98
C VAL A 241 9.51 5.31 12.25
N TRP A 242 10.23 4.45 12.98
CA TRP A 242 10.64 3.14 12.50
C TRP A 242 9.79 2.07 13.18
N ILE A 243 8.92 1.39 12.45
CA ILE A 243 8.08 0.31 12.98
C ILE A 243 8.65 -1.00 12.45
N HIS A 244 9.14 -1.87 13.33
CA HIS A 244 9.94 -3.01 12.89
C HIS A 244 9.82 -4.28 13.72
N ASP A 245 10.13 -5.39 13.07
CA ASP A 245 10.29 -6.72 13.67
C ASP A 245 9.10 -7.14 14.54
N THR A 246 7.88 -6.81 14.10
CA THR A 246 6.65 -7.15 14.81
C THR A 246 6.28 -8.61 14.54
N ALA A 247 5.80 -9.33 15.55
CA ALA A 247 5.51 -10.76 15.40
C ALA A 247 4.20 -11.08 14.66
N ASP A 248 3.44 -10.06 14.28
CA ASP A 248 2.25 -10.06 13.43
C ASP A 248 2.27 -8.74 12.60
N ALA A 249 1.14 -8.07 12.42
CA ALA A 249 1.06 -6.84 11.65
C ALA A 249 1.78 -5.65 12.30
N ALA A 250 2.55 -4.87 11.53
CA ALA A 250 3.27 -3.73 12.10
C ALA A 250 2.34 -2.56 12.46
N VAL A 251 1.38 -2.25 11.59
CA VAL A 251 0.39 -1.19 11.81
C VAL A 251 -1.01 -1.71 11.53
N VAL A 252 -1.93 -1.51 12.47
CA VAL A 252 -3.34 -1.89 12.33
C VAL A 252 -4.23 -0.68 12.58
N LEU A 253 -5.10 -0.39 11.62
CA LEU A 253 -6.17 0.60 11.73
C LEU A 253 -7.52 -0.12 11.68
N SER A 254 -8.36 0.15 12.66
CA SER A 254 -9.69 -0.43 12.78
C SER A 254 -10.72 0.67 13.00
N GLN A 255 -11.69 0.80 12.10
CA GLN A 255 -12.88 1.60 12.34
C GLN A 255 -13.99 0.69 12.90
N ALA A 256 -14.35 0.90 14.16
CA ALA A 256 -15.38 0.12 14.84
C ALA A 256 -16.69 0.90 14.97
N ASN A 257 -16.62 2.14 15.43
CA ASN A 257 -17.81 2.96 15.72
C ASN A 257 -17.72 4.39 15.22
N THR A 258 -16.51 4.95 15.15
CA THR A 258 -16.27 6.34 14.76
C THR A 258 -15.22 6.39 13.63
N PRO A 259 -15.17 7.47 12.84
CA PRO A 259 -14.18 7.59 11.79
C PRO A 259 -12.76 7.38 12.30
N CYS A 260 -11.94 6.67 11.53
CA CYS A 260 -10.54 6.41 11.83
C CYS A 260 -9.66 7.00 10.71
N SER A 261 -8.65 7.81 11.04
CA SER A 261 -7.70 8.32 10.04
C SER A 261 -6.26 8.45 10.55
N LEU A 262 -5.32 8.00 9.70
CA LEU A 262 -3.88 7.98 9.97
C LEU A 262 -3.09 8.60 8.81
N ARG A 263 -2.07 9.38 9.16
CA ARG A 263 -1.03 9.81 8.22
C ARG A 263 0.32 9.25 8.65
N ILE A 264 0.96 8.51 7.76
CA ILE A 264 2.35 8.03 7.89
C ILE A 264 3.21 8.86 6.93
N GLN A 265 4.18 9.59 7.47
CA GLN A 265 5.09 10.41 6.67
C GLN A 265 6.54 10.19 7.04
N ASP A 266 7.43 10.20 6.04
CA ASP A 266 8.88 10.09 6.22
C ASP A 266 9.30 8.92 7.12
N SER A 267 8.54 7.83 7.11
CA SER A 267 8.61 6.72 8.07
C SER A 267 8.95 5.39 7.39
N LEU A 268 9.43 4.44 8.18
CA LEU A 268 9.77 3.09 7.73
C LEU A 268 8.95 2.06 8.49
N VAL A 269 8.23 1.21 7.76
CA VAL A 269 7.60 -0.01 8.25
C VAL A 269 8.38 -1.17 7.65
N GLU A 270 9.03 -2.00 8.46
CA GLU A 270 9.80 -3.14 7.94
C GLU A 270 9.77 -4.40 8.80
N GLY A 271 9.92 -5.58 8.19
CA GLY A 271 10.12 -6.83 8.94
C GLY A 271 8.91 -7.28 9.75
N ALA A 272 7.70 -6.86 9.38
CA ALA A 272 6.48 -7.31 10.04
C ALA A 272 6.18 -8.78 9.70
N ALA A 273 5.93 -9.63 10.69
CA ALA A 273 5.62 -11.05 10.49
C ALA A 273 4.14 -11.27 10.19
N SER A 274 3.64 -10.76 9.06
CA SER A 274 2.39 -11.17 8.39
C SER A 274 1.97 -10.11 7.36
N VAL A 275 1.84 -8.87 7.81
CA VAL A 275 1.40 -7.71 7.03
C VAL A 275 2.07 -6.44 7.54
N GLY A 276 2.54 -5.58 6.63
CA GLY A 276 3.15 -4.31 7.03
C GLY A 276 2.10 -3.37 7.62
N VAL A 277 1.03 -3.11 6.86
CA VAL A 277 -0.08 -2.25 7.28
C VAL A 277 -1.43 -2.89 6.95
N VAL A 278 -2.32 -3.00 7.93
CA VAL A 278 -3.70 -3.46 7.76
C VAL A 278 -4.66 -2.34 8.09
N MET A 279 -5.66 -2.10 7.23
CA MET A 279 -6.75 -1.14 7.49
C MET A 279 -8.12 -1.78 7.24
N MET A 280 -8.97 -1.73 8.26
CA MET A 280 -10.36 -2.18 8.22
C MET A 280 -11.31 -0.98 8.35
N GLY A 281 -11.67 -0.37 7.22
CA GLY A 281 -12.36 0.91 7.15
C GLY A 281 -11.49 2.10 7.59
N GLY A 282 -11.89 3.30 7.19
CA GLY A 282 -11.19 4.55 7.54
C GLY A 282 -10.27 5.07 6.43
N GLU A 283 -9.41 6.03 6.78
CA GLU A 283 -8.53 6.73 5.84
C GLU A 283 -7.05 6.59 6.23
N LEU A 284 -6.20 6.15 5.29
CA LEU A 284 -4.76 6.08 5.46
C LEU A 284 -4.05 6.88 4.37
N THR A 285 -3.18 7.81 4.75
CA THR A 285 -2.23 8.45 3.83
C THR A 285 -0.80 8.03 4.17
N VAL A 286 -0.07 7.52 3.19
CA VAL A 286 1.36 7.18 3.27
C VAL A 286 2.12 8.12 2.34
N THR A 287 3.11 8.84 2.86
CA THR A 287 3.84 9.88 2.10
C THR A 287 5.34 9.81 2.38
N HIS A 288 6.16 9.79 1.33
CA HIS A 288 7.64 9.68 1.45
C HIS A 288 8.08 8.60 2.44
N SER A 289 7.37 7.47 2.46
CA SER A 289 7.59 6.40 3.42
C SER A 289 7.88 5.08 2.71
N VAL A 290 8.40 4.11 3.46
CA VAL A 290 8.70 2.79 2.94
C VAL A 290 7.99 1.72 3.76
N VAL A 291 7.31 0.80 3.07
CA VAL A 291 6.74 -0.42 3.63
C VAL A 291 7.44 -1.61 2.96
N ARG A 292 8.28 -2.34 3.70
CA ARG A 292 9.08 -3.39 3.09
C ARG A 292 9.30 -4.63 3.94
N GLY A 293 9.64 -5.74 3.28
CA GLY A 293 10.12 -6.92 3.99
C GLY A 293 9.09 -7.51 4.94
N SER A 294 7.79 -7.37 4.66
CA SER A 294 6.76 -8.11 5.39
C SER A 294 6.96 -9.60 5.12
N LEU A 295 7.14 -10.37 6.19
CA LEU A 295 7.49 -11.78 6.14
C LEU A 295 6.23 -12.64 6.26
N PRO A 296 6.17 -13.79 5.57
CA PRO A 296 5.13 -14.76 5.82
C PRO A 296 5.27 -15.34 7.23
N ASP A 297 4.15 -15.57 7.89
CA ASP A 297 4.06 -16.31 9.15
C ASP A 297 3.26 -17.61 8.93
N LEU A 298 2.88 -18.31 10.01
CA LEU A 298 2.14 -19.58 9.88
C LEU A 298 0.72 -19.42 9.34
N PHE A 299 0.17 -18.21 9.29
CA PHE A 299 -1.24 -17.96 8.99
C PHE A 299 -1.46 -16.95 7.88
N LEU A 300 -0.49 -16.06 7.64
CA LEU A 300 -0.59 -14.93 6.75
C LEU A 300 0.65 -14.81 5.87
N PRO A 301 0.48 -14.33 4.63
CA PRO A 301 1.43 -14.60 3.56
C PRO A 301 2.48 -13.50 3.33
N GLY A 302 2.58 -12.50 4.22
CA GLY A 302 3.64 -11.47 4.19
C GLY A 302 3.31 -10.22 3.38
N ARG A 303 2.06 -9.75 3.36
CA ARG A 303 1.62 -8.62 2.50
C ARG A 303 2.26 -7.29 2.90
N GLY A 304 2.46 -6.39 1.95
CA GLY A 304 2.90 -5.03 2.24
C GLY A 304 1.81 -4.21 2.93
N ILE A 305 0.77 -3.85 2.18
CA ILE A 305 -0.40 -3.10 2.66
C ILE A 305 -1.67 -3.86 2.30
N ASP A 306 -2.57 -4.05 3.26
CA ASP A 306 -3.88 -4.69 3.09
C ASP A 306 -5.00 -3.75 3.56
N ILE A 307 -5.94 -3.43 2.68
CA ILE A 307 -7.10 -2.61 3.01
C ILE A 307 -8.41 -3.27 2.62
N GLN A 308 -9.39 -3.19 3.51
CA GLN A 308 -10.71 -3.77 3.34
C GLN A 308 -11.77 -2.96 4.11
N PRO A 309 -13.08 -3.17 3.85
CA PRO A 309 -14.11 -2.51 4.62
C PRO A 309 -14.10 -2.97 6.09
N SER A 310 -14.60 -2.12 6.97
CA SER A 310 -14.84 -2.48 8.38
C SER A 310 -15.91 -3.56 8.49
N LEU A 311 -16.05 -4.16 9.67
CA LEU A 311 -17.15 -5.08 9.96
C LEU A 311 -18.54 -4.43 9.84
N ALA A 312 -18.60 -3.10 10.01
CA ALA A 312 -19.82 -2.32 9.82
C ALA A 312 -20.11 -2.00 8.34
N GLY A 313 -19.15 -2.29 7.44
CA GLY A 313 -19.24 -2.02 6.01
C GLY A 313 -18.74 -0.65 5.58
N ASP A 314 -18.03 0.06 6.46
CA ASP A 314 -17.38 1.33 6.09
C ASP A 314 -16.18 1.05 5.20
N LEU A 315 -16.07 1.77 4.09
CA LEU A 315 -14.98 1.58 3.13
C LEU A 315 -13.64 2.06 3.70
N ALA A 316 -12.58 1.44 3.24
CA ALA A 316 -11.22 1.90 3.45
C ALA A 316 -10.76 2.77 2.27
N THR A 317 -10.08 3.89 2.55
CA THR A 317 -9.45 4.75 1.53
C THR A 317 -7.96 4.87 1.80
N LEU A 318 -7.13 4.44 0.84
CA LEU A 318 -5.68 4.51 0.91
C LEU A 318 -5.13 5.50 -0.11
N ARG A 319 -4.28 6.42 0.34
CA ARG A 319 -3.51 7.33 -0.52
C ARG A 319 -2.01 7.12 -0.30
N VAL A 320 -1.27 6.77 -1.34
CA VAL A 320 0.18 6.55 -1.30
C VAL A 320 0.87 7.53 -2.25
N VAL A 321 1.83 8.31 -1.74
CA VAL A 321 2.52 9.37 -2.49
C VAL A 321 4.02 9.35 -2.28
N GLY A 322 4.80 9.41 -3.36
CA GLY A 322 6.26 9.51 -3.25
C GLY A 322 6.88 8.40 -2.41
N SER A 323 6.27 7.20 -2.36
CA SER A 323 6.58 6.15 -1.39
C SER A 323 7.02 4.86 -2.08
N VAL A 324 7.64 3.95 -1.32
CA VAL A 324 8.06 2.63 -1.82
C VAL A 324 7.39 1.52 -1.02
N VAL A 325 6.75 0.59 -1.73
CA VAL A 325 6.28 -0.68 -1.20
C VAL A 325 7.12 -1.77 -1.85
N ALA A 326 8.03 -2.40 -1.11
CA ALA A 326 9.05 -3.28 -1.70
C ALA A 326 9.32 -4.55 -0.90
N ASP A 327 9.84 -5.58 -1.56
CA ASP A 327 10.38 -6.77 -0.89
C ASP A 327 9.38 -7.47 0.06
N ASN A 328 8.08 -7.31 -0.18
CA ASN A 328 7.01 -7.97 0.58
C ASN A 328 6.70 -9.33 -0.08
N HIS A 329 5.97 -10.21 0.61
CA HIS A 329 5.56 -11.50 0.07
C HIS A 329 4.07 -11.52 -0.31
N GLU A 330 3.73 -12.39 -1.26
CA GLU A 330 2.39 -12.60 -1.82
C GLU A 330 1.79 -11.40 -2.58
N VAL A 331 1.58 -10.27 -1.92
CA VAL A 331 1.01 -9.05 -2.49
C VAL A 331 1.68 -7.80 -1.90
N GLY A 332 2.12 -6.88 -2.75
CA GLY A 332 2.62 -5.56 -2.33
C GLY A 332 1.51 -4.71 -1.73
N ILE A 333 0.45 -4.43 -2.49
CA ILE A 333 -0.75 -3.70 -2.04
C ILE A 333 -2.01 -4.50 -2.40
N ALA A 334 -2.78 -4.91 -1.40
CA ALA A 334 -4.06 -5.60 -1.57
C ALA A 334 -5.23 -4.67 -1.21
N VAL A 335 -6.21 -4.55 -2.11
CA VAL A 335 -7.37 -3.67 -1.98
C VAL A 335 -8.66 -4.47 -2.21
N PHE A 336 -9.42 -4.67 -1.15
CA PHE A 336 -10.69 -5.41 -1.19
C PHE A 336 -11.86 -4.44 -1.07
N GLY A 337 -12.70 -4.34 -2.11
CA GLY A 337 -13.93 -3.54 -2.11
C GLY A 337 -13.78 -2.11 -1.56
N SER A 338 -12.61 -1.50 -1.77
CA SER A 338 -12.13 -0.26 -1.14
C SER A 338 -11.40 0.61 -2.17
N GLU A 339 -10.90 1.78 -1.76
CA GLU A 339 -10.34 2.78 -2.67
C GLU A 339 -8.82 2.97 -2.48
N LEU A 340 -8.09 3.03 -3.60
CA LEU A 340 -6.65 3.32 -3.67
C LEU A 340 -6.36 4.52 -4.58
N THR A 341 -5.57 5.47 -4.10
CA THR A 341 -4.88 6.46 -4.93
C THR A 341 -3.38 6.25 -4.79
N LEU A 342 -2.69 5.97 -5.90
CA LEU A 342 -1.24 5.78 -5.95
C LEU A 342 -0.62 6.85 -6.87
N THR A 343 0.25 7.69 -6.32
CA THR A 343 0.87 8.80 -7.06
C THR A 343 2.37 8.83 -6.84
N ASP A 344 3.14 8.95 -7.92
CA ASP A 344 4.60 9.13 -7.88
C ASP A 344 5.32 8.10 -6.98
N SER A 345 4.82 6.86 -6.97
CA SER A 345 5.23 5.83 -6.02
C SER A 345 5.74 4.58 -6.72
N VAL A 346 6.42 3.73 -5.95
CA VAL A 346 7.04 2.50 -6.45
C VAL A 346 6.48 1.30 -5.72
N VAL A 347 6.01 0.30 -6.46
CA VAL A 347 5.65 -1.02 -5.93
C VAL A 347 6.53 -2.06 -6.63
N GLN A 348 7.47 -2.66 -5.90
CA GLN A 348 8.48 -3.49 -6.55
C GLN A 348 8.92 -4.71 -5.77
N ASP A 349 9.51 -5.67 -6.48
CA ASP A 349 10.20 -6.82 -5.88
C ASP A 349 9.31 -7.61 -4.91
N THR A 350 8.00 -7.68 -5.17
CA THR A 350 7.11 -8.54 -4.38
C THR A 350 7.45 -10.00 -4.63
N GLN A 351 7.83 -10.70 -3.57
CA GLN A 351 8.31 -12.07 -3.59
C GLN A 351 7.16 -13.08 -3.57
N PRO A 352 7.34 -14.27 -4.15
CA PRO A 352 6.44 -15.39 -3.93
C PRO A 352 6.33 -15.76 -2.45
N ARG A 353 5.25 -16.44 -2.07
CA ARG A 353 5.10 -17.00 -0.73
C ARG A 353 6.15 -18.07 -0.48
N GLU A 354 6.71 -18.11 0.73
CA GLU A 354 7.69 -19.14 1.10
C GLU A 354 7.08 -20.55 1.20
N GLU A 355 5.78 -20.67 1.47
CA GLU A 355 5.12 -21.98 1.65
C GLU A 355 5.07 -22.78 0.35
N ASP A 356 4.77 -22.13 -0.77
CA ASP A 356 4.45 -22.79 -2.03
C ASP A 356 5.07 -22.17 -3.28
N ASP A 357 5.92 -21.14 -3.14
CA ASP A 357 6.52 -20.38 -4.24
C ASP A 357 5.49 -19.76 -5.21
N GLY A 358 4.23 -19.60 -4.76
CA GLY A 358 3.15 -18.98 -5.51
C GLY A 358 3.02 -17.47 -5.28
N PHE A 359 2.24 -16.80 -6.12
CA PHE A 359 1.95 -15.36 -6.00
C PHE A 359 3.21 -14.46 -6.12
N GLY A 360 3.20 -13.31 -5.45
CA GLY A 360 4.19 -12.23 -5.59
C GLY A 360 3.66 -11.05 -6.41
N VAL A 361 2.37 -10.76 -6.29
CA VAL A 361 1.64 -9.74 -7.04
C VAL A 361 2.04 -8.34 -6.59
N GLY A 362 2.27 -7.41 -7.52
CA GLY A 362 2.53 -6.01 -7.17
C GLY A 362 1.34 -5.36 -6.46
N ILE A 363 0.25 -5.16 -7.20
CA ILE A 363 -1.00 -4.58 -6.69
C ILE A 363 -2.17 -5.49 -7.05
N GLN A 364 -3.03 -5.78 -6.08
CA GLN A 364 -4.26 -6.54 -6.25
C GLN A 364 -5.48 -5.69 -5.89
N LEU A 365 -6.41 -5.56 -6.83
CA LEU A 365 -7.75 -5.03 -6.60
C LEU A 365 -8.77 -6.14 -6.76
N GLN A 366 -9.63 -6.31 -5.77
CA GLN A 366 -10.65 -7.34 -5.78
C GLN A 366 -11.98 -6.85 -5.22
N ALA A 367 -13.06 -7.20 -5.91
CA ALA A 367 -14.40 -6.94 -5.42
C ALA A 367 -14.68 -7.70 -4.11
N PHE A 368 -15.19 -7.00 -3.11
CA PHE A 368 -15.60 -7.55 -1.83
C PHE A 368 -16.93 -6.94 -1.38
N GLY A 369 -18.03 -7.52 -1.86
CA GLY A 369 -19.37 -6.93 -1.77
C GLY A 369 -19.59 -5.72 -2.68
N LEU A 370 -18.57 -4.89 -2.85
CA LEU A 370 -18.46 -3.78 -3.78
C LEU A 370 -17.16 -3.90 -4.61
N PRO A 371 -17.08 -3.31 -5.81
CA PRO A 371 -15.82 -3.21 -6.56
C PRO A 371 -14.75 -2.46 -5.76
N ALA A 372 -13.50 -2.87 -5.85
CA ALA A 372 -12.38 -2.00 -5.48
C ALA A 372 -12.17 -0.97 -6.61
N VAL A 373 -11.70 0.23 -6.25
CA VAL A 373 -11.44 1.32 -7.20
C VAL A 373 -10.01 1.85 -7.00
N ALA A 374 -9.26 2.00 -8.09
CA ALA A 374 -7.98 2.70 -8.05
C ALA A 374 -7.81 3.79 -9.10
N ASP A 375 -7.12 4.85 -8.68
CA ASP A 375 -6.47 5.85 -9.54
C ASP A 375 -4.95 5.75 -9.35
N ILE A 376 -4.23 5.46 -10.44
CA ILE A 376 -2.78 5.27 -10.46
C ILE A 376 -2.16 6.27 -11.44
N GLU A 377 -1.29 7.15 -10.92
CA GLU A 377 -0.63 8.18 -11.70
C GLU A 377 0.87 8.22 -11.42
N GLY A 378 1.70 8.42 -12.45
CA GLY A 378 3.12 8.72 -12.26
C GLY A 378 3.91 7.60 -11.57
N SER A 379 3.36 6.40 -11.48
CA SER A 379 3.87 5.36 -10.58
C SER A 379 4.55 4.23 -11.34
N THR A 380 5.51 3.58 -10.70
CA THR A 380 6.22 2.43 -11.28
C THR A 380 5.93 1.16 -10.50
N ILE A 381 5.44 0.14 -11.19
CA ILE A 381 5.16 -1.19 -10.62
C ILE A 381 6.07 -2.18 -11.33
N ARG A 382 7.08 -2.73 -10.64
CA ARG A 382 8.13 -3.48 -11.36
C ARG A 382 8.69 -4.67 -10.61
N ARG A 383 9.23 -5.65 -11.36
CA ARG A 383 9.96 -6.79 -10.79
C ARG A 383 9.15 -7.65 -9.83
N ASN A 384 7.84 -7.64 -10.00
CA ASN A 384 6.90 -8.49 -9.26
C ASN A 384 6.74 -9.83 -9.98
N HIS A 385 6.20 -10.83 -9.28
CA HIS A 385 5.92 -12.15 -9.82
C HIS A 385 4.42 -12.32 -10.12
N VAL A 386 4.07 -13.24 -11.02
CA VAL A 386 2.69 -13.57 -11.41
C VAL A 386 1.98 -12.44 -12.14
N THR A 387 1.73 -11.31 -11.48
CA THR A 387 1.20 -10.08 -12.09
C THR A 387 1.77 -8.84 -11.40
N SER A 388 1.94 -7.75 -12.16
CA SER A 388 2.24 -6.44 -11.55
C SER A 388 0.96 -5.74 -11.09
N LEU A 389 -0.12 -5.80 -11.87
CA LEU A 389 -1.44 -5.29 -11.48
C LEU A 389 -2.55 -6.29 -11.80
N THR A 390 -3.28 -6.71 -10.76
CA THR A 390 -4.47 -7.57 -10.89
C THR A 390 -5.73 -6.77 -10.59
N VAL A 391 -6.73 -6.87 -11.48
CA VAL A 391 -8.05 -6.23 -11.35
C VAL A 391 -9.15 -7.28 -11.45
N LEU A 392 -9.72 -7.69 -10.31
CA LEU A 392 -10.78 -8.71 -10.23
C LEU A 392 -12.12 -8.07 -9.88
N GLY A 393 -13.04 -8.04 -10.85
CA GLY A 393 -14.37 -7.42 -10.69
C GLY A 393 -14.32 -5.97 -10.20
N SER A 394 -13.22 -5.27 -10.49
CA SER A 394 -12.85 -3.97 -9.92
C SER A 394 -12.55 -2.94 -11.02
N ILE A 395 -12.38 -1.68 -10.66
CA ILE A 395 -12.25 -0.57 -11.61
C ILE A 395 -10.92 0.13 -11.40
N VAL A 396 -10.13 0.28 -12.46
CA VAL A 396 -8.85 1.00 -12.41
C VAL A 396 -8.79 2.07 -13.50
N THR A 397 -8.36 3.27 -13.11
CA THR A 397 -7.81 4.27 -14.02
C THR A 397 -6.31 4.39 -13.79
N MET A 398 -5.51 4.29 -14.85
CA MET A 398 -4.06 4.38 -14.78
C MET A 398 -3.53 5.33 -15.85
N ARG A 399 -2.62 6.23 -15.49
CA ARG A 399 -2.01 7.16 -16.45
C ARG A 399 -0.57 7.50 -16.10
N LEU A 400 0.24 7.84 -17.11
CA LEU A 400 1.62 8.28 -16.93
C LEU A 400 2.44 7.31 -16.06
N SER A 401 2.12 6.02 -16.12
CA SER A 401 2.64 5.01 -15.19
C SER A 401 3.40 3.92 -15.94
N THR A 402 4.28 3.22 -15.24
CA THR A 402 5.17 2.21 -15.82
C THR A 402 4.96 0.87 -15.13
N ILE A 403 4.78 -0.18 -15.92
CA ILE A 403 4.86 -1.57 -15.49
C ILE A 403 6.07 -2.20 -16.17
N ASP A 404 6.98 -2.80 -15.41
CA ASP A 404 8.22 -3.37 -15.97
C ASP A 404 8.69 -4.66 -15.28
N ASP A 405 9.29 -5.57 -16.05
CA ASP A 405 9.89 -6.82 -15.57
C ASP A 405 8.93 -7.66 -14.71
N THR A 406 7.71 -7.93 -15.19
CA THR A 406 6.82 -8.86 -14.48
C THR A 406 7.26 -10.29 -14.75
N ARG A 407 7.65 -10.99 -13.68
CA ARG A 407 8.24 -12.33 -13.73
C ARG A 407 7.18 -13.42 -13.63
N SER A 408 7.48 -14.59 -14.17
CA SER A 408 6.64 -15.77 -13.98
C SER A 408 6.57 -16.17 -12.50
N GLN A 409 5.51 -16.90 -12.15
CA GLN A 409 5.39 -17.59 -10.87
C GLN A 409 6.59 -18.52 -10.66
N GLN A 410 7.10 -18.60 -9.44
CA GLN A 410 8.28 -19.41 -9.15
C GLN A 410 7.95 -20.92 -9.05
N SER A 411 6.78 -21.26 -8.52
CA SER A 411 6.36 -22.65 -8.27
C SER A 411 6.25 -23.50 -9.54
N ASP A 412 5.77 -22.93 -10.65
CA ASP A 412 5.45 -23.65 -11.89
C ASP A 412 5.85 -22.92 -13.19
N ALA A 413 6.47 -21.74 -13.09
CA ALA A 413 6.84 -20.89 -14.22
C ALA A 413 5.66 -20.46 -15.10
N LEU A 414 4.43 -20.48 -14.57
CA LEU A 414 3.25 -19.94 -15.25
C LEU A 414 3.07 -18.45 -14.96
N PHE A 415 2.13 -17.82 -15.67
CA PHE A 415 1.78 -16.40 -15.50
C PHE A 415 2.97 -15.45 -15.79
N GLY A 416 2.99 -14.29 -15.15
CA GLY A 416 3.97 -13.23 -15.41
C GLY A 416 3.42 -12.18 -16.36
N ASP A 417 2.18 -11.75 -16.14
CA ASP A 417 1.50 -10.75 -16.97
C ASP A 417 1.68 -9.36 -16.37
N GLY A 418 1.97 -8.34 -17.18
CA GLY A 418 2.03 -6.96 -16.72
C GLY A 418 0.76 -6.58 -15.96
N MET A 419 -0.39 -6.82 -16.59
CA MET A 419 -1.71 -6.56 -16.03
C MET A 419 -2.65 -7.73 -16.29
N VAL A 420 -3.44 -8.11 -15.29
CA VAL A 420 -4.56 -9.05 -15.42
C VAL A 420 -5.84 -8.31 -15.09
N VAL A 421 -6.81 -8.33 -16.00
CA VAL A 421 -8.14 -7.74 -15.80
C VAL A 421 -9.18 -8.82 -16.01
N ALA A 422 -9.89 -9.19 -14.95
CA ALA A 422 -10.83 -10.30 -14.99
C ALA A 422 -12.19 -9.92 -14.39
N GLY A 423 -13.25 -10.12 -15.17
CA GLY A 423 -14.61 -10.08 -14.64
C GLY A 423 -14.83 -11.21 -13.62
N THR A 424 -15.78 -11.00 -12.72
CA THR A 424 -16.29 -12.04 -11.82
C THR A 424 -17.78 -12.27 -12.13
N PRO A 425 -18.38 -13.39 -11.69
CA PRO A 425 -19.83 -13.61 -11.86
C PRO A 425 -20.71 -12.51 -11.26
N LEU A 426 -20.18 -11.71 -10.32
CA LEU A 426 -20.92 -10.68 -9.59
C LEU A 426 -20.54 -9.24 -9.98
N SER A 427 -19.42 -9.03 -10.68
CA SER A 427 -18.93 -7.70 -11.02
C SER A 427 -18.08 -7.72 -12.30
N ILE A 428 -18.30 -6.73 -13.16
CA ILE A 428 -17.46 -6.49 -14.35
C ILE A 428 -16.16 -5.83 -13.88
N ALA A 429 -15.02 -6.24 -14.46
CA ALA A 429 -13.78 -5.50 -14.28
C ALA A 429 -13.59 -4.50 -15.42
N GLU A 430 -13.08 -3.32 -15.05
CA GLU A 430 -12.81 -2.23 -15.99
C GLU A 430 -11.39 -1.69 -15.76
N LEU A 431 -10.66 -1.50 -16.85
CA LEU A 431 -9.36 -0.84 -16.86
C LEU A 431 -9.37 0.25 -17.92
N SER A 432 -9.10 1.49 -17.52
CA SER A 432 -8.77 2.59 -18.43
C SER A 432 -7.32 2.97 -18.25
N ILE A 433 -6.52 2.86 -19.32
CA ILE A 433 -5.09 3.19 -19.30
C ILE A 433 -4.73 4.20 -20.38
N ASP A 434 -4.04 5.27 -19.98
CA ASP A 434 -3.60 6.36 -20.85
C ASP A 434 -2.11 6.64 -20.71
N ARG A 435 -1.40 6.88 -21.83
CA ARG A 435 0.00 7.35 -21.85
C ARG A 435 0.91 6.66 -20.83
N SER A 436 0.92 5.34 -20.88
CA SER A 436 1.64 4.49 -19.91
C SER A 436 2.53 3.48 -20.64
N ALA A 437 3.51 2.93 -19.94
CA ALA A 437 4.44 1.95 -20.48
C ALA A 437 4.29 0.59 -19.78
N ILE A 438 4.26 -0.49 -20.55
CA ILE A 438 4.21 -1.87 -20.06
C ILE A 438 5.28 -2.67 -20.78
N SER A 439 6.32 -3.06 -20.06
CA SER A 439 7.47 -3.75 -20.65
C SER A 439 7.89 -5.01 -19.90
N HIS A 440 8.54 -5.91 -20.64
CA HIS A 440 9.18 -7.11 -20.10
C HIS A 440 8.26 -7.98 -19.22
N ALA A 441 6.99 -8.12 -19.57
CA ALA A 441 6.16 -9.16 -18.98
C ALA A 441 6.65 -10.54 -19.46
N ALA A 442 6.76 -11.51 -18.55
CA ALA A 442 7.16 -12.88 -18.89
C ALA A 442 6.12 -13.63 -19.74
N ARG A 443 4.86 -13.19 -19.73
CA ARG A 443 3.77 -13.79 -20.52
C ARG A 443 3.03 -12.78 -21.39
N ALA A 444 2.16 -11.94 -20.82
CA ALA A 444 1.44 -10.91 -21.56
C ALA A 444 1.58 -9.52 -20.95
N GLY A 445 1.62 -8.47 -21.76
CA GLY A 445 1.58 -7.08 -21.27
C GLY A 445 0.25 -6.82 -20.55
N ILE A 446 -0.86 -7.04 -21.24
CA ILE A 446 -2.22 -6.99 -20.66
C ILE A 446 -2.98 -8.26 -21.04
N ALA A 447 -3.45 -9.00 -20.04
CA ALA A 447 -4.32 -10.16 -20.20
C ALA A 447 -5.74 -9.85 -19.70
N ASN A 448 -6.71 -9.87 -20.61
CA ASN A 448 -8.10 -9.54 -20.35
C ASN A 448 -8.98 -10.81 -20.38
N PHE A 449 -9.60 -11.13 -19.24
CA PHE A 449 -10.48 -12.27 -19.06
C PHE A 449 -11.92 -11.80 -18.81
N SER A 450 -12.72 -11.70 -19.89
CA SER A 450 -14.13 -11.25 -19.80
C SER A 450 -14.33 -9.87 -19.16
N ALA A 451 -13.44 -8.91 -19.44
CA ALA A 451 -13.45 -7.56 -18.89
C ALA A 451 -13.44 -6.47 -19.97
N VAL A 452 -13.61 -5.22 -19.54
CA VAL A 452 -13.57 -4.03 -20.40
C VAL A 452 -12.24 -3.31 -20.21
N VAL A 453 -11.43 -3.24 -21.27
CA VAL A 453 -10.17 -2.50 -21.26
C VAL A 453 -10.24 -1.38 -22.28
N ALA A 454 -10.03 -0.14 -21.85
CA ALA A 454 -9.83 1.02 -22.70
C ALA A 454 -8.35 1.42 -22.67
N ILE A 455 -7.72 1.54 -23.84
CA ILE A 455 -6.28 1.77 -23.96
C ILE A 455 -5.96 2.88 -24.96
N SER A 456 -5.21 3.88 -24.51
CA SER A 456 -4.86 5.07 -25.30
C SER A 456 -3.40 5.47 -25.06
N GLY A 457 -2.68 5.83 -26.12
CA GLY A 457 -1.36 6.44 -25.97
C GLY A 457 -0.29 5.55 -25.33
N CYS A 458 -0.49 4.24 -25.18
CA CYS A 458 0.39 3.36 -24.40
C CYS A 458 1.52 2.74 -25.22
N ALA A 459 2.66 2.51 -24.58
CA ALA A 459 3.78 1.73 -25.10
C ALA A 459 3.77 0.34 -24.47
N LEU A 460 3.63 -0.71 -25.27
CA LEU A 460 3.81 -2.09 -24.84
C LEU A 460 5.09 -2.60 -25.49
N SER A 461 6.05 -3.07 -24.70
CA SER A 461 7.34 -3.47 -25.28
C SER A 461 7.99 -4.69 -24.68
N CYS A 462 8.60 -5.49 -25.55
CA CYS A 462 9.28 -6.72 -25.18
C CYS A 462 8.41 -7.69 -24.36
N ASN A 463 7.10 -7.68 -24.58
CA ASN A 463 6.18 -8.68 -24.06
C ASN A 463 6.04 -9.81 -25.10
N PRO A 464 6.01 -11.10 -24.70
CA PRO A 464 5.71 -12.19 -25.63
C PRO A 464 4.34 -12.04 -26.30
N ILE A 465 3.36 -11.53 -25.55
CA ILE A 465 2.05 -11.12 -26.04
C ILE A 465 1.77 -9.71 -25.51
N ASP A 466 1.60 -8.72 -26.37
CA ASP A 466 1.31 -7.36 -25.87
C ASP A 466 -0.11 -7.26 -25.28
N LEU A 467 -1.11 -7.76 -26.01
CA LEU A 467 -2.51 -7.73 -25.63
C LEU A 467 -3.13 -9.12 -25.84
N ASP A 468 -3.63 -9.72 -24.78
CA ASP A 468 -4.35 -10.99 -24.80
C ASP A 468 -5.79 -10.81 -24.31
N GLY A 469 -6.72 -11.49 -24.96
CA GLY A 469 -8.14 -11.44 -24.65
C GLY A 469 -8.76 -12.84 -24.69
N GLU A 470 -9.36 -13.22 -23.57
CA GLU A 470 -9.95 -14.53 -23.32
C GLU A 470 -11.40 -14.39 -22.85
N THR A 471 -12.24 -15.32 -23.31
CA THR A 471 -13.63 -15.44 -22.89
C THR A 471 -13.70 -16.52 -21.81
N LEU A 472 -13.91 -16.12 -20.55
CA LEU A 472 -14.22 -17.02 -19.44
C LEU A 472 -15.75 -17.11 -19.24
N ASP A 473 -16.35 -16.10 -18.61
CA ASP A 473 -17.78 -16.04 -18.27
C ASP A 473 -18.59 -15.04 -19.14
N GLY A 474 -17.90 -14.33 -20.03
CA GLY A 474 -18.51 -13.33 -20.90
C GLY A 474 -17.55 -12.79 -21.97
N PRO A 475 -18.03 -11.95 -22.90
CA PRO A 475 -17.14 -11.33 -23.88
C PRO A 475 -16.13 -10.41 -23.19
N PHE A 476 -14.95 -10.27 -23.77
CA PHE A 476 -13.99 -9.23 -23.42
C PHE A 476 -14.00 -8.13 -24.48
N THR A 477 -13.55 -6.93 -24.11
CA THR A 477 -13.37 -5.82 -25.07
C THR A 477 -12.05 -5.09 -24.84
N PHE A 478 -11.40 -4.74 -25.95
CA PHE A 478 -10.36 -3.71 -25.99
C PHE A 478 -10.88 -2.53 -26.81
N ASP A 479 -11.22 -1.43 -26.13
CA ASP A 479 -11.50 -0.15 -26.77
C ASP A 479 -10.17 0.57 -27.03
N ASN A 480 -9.79 0.60 -28.30
CA ASN A 480 -8.55 1.23 -28.72
C ASN A 480 -8.80 2.73 -28.95
N GLY A 481 -8.48 3.54 -27.94
CA GLY A 481 -8.49 5.00 -28.00
C GLY A 481 -7.47 5.59 -28.99
N GLY A 482 -6.63 4.74 -29.56
CA GLY A 482 -5.63 5.08 -30.56
C GLY A 482 -4.25 5.29 -29.95
N MET A 483 -3.27 5.48 -30.84
CA MET A 483 -1.92 5.93 -30.47
C MET A 483 -1.18 4.96 -29.53
N ASN A 484 -1.46 3.67 -29.63
CA ASN A 484 -0.74 2.62 -28.91
C ASN A 484 0.41 2.08 -29.77
N ALA A 485 1.57 1.82 -29.17
CA ALA A 485 2.77 1.29 -29.81
C ALA A 485 3.13 -0.07 -29.23
N CYS A 486 3.41 -1.04 -30.08
CA CYS A 486 3.93 -2.35 -29.67
C CYS A 486 5.29 -2.60 -30.33
N PHE A 487 6.34 -2.84 -29.55
CA PHE A 487 7.72 -2.95 -30.08
C PHE A 487 8.65 -3.76 -29.17
N CYS A 488 9.88 -4.04 -29.60
CA CYS A 488 10.93 -4.56 -28.71
C CYS A 488 12.32 -4.24 -29.26
N SER A 489 12.42 -4.21 -30.60
CA SER A 489 13.48 -3.51 -31.32
C SER A 489 13.00 -2.12 -31.75
N ASP A 490 13.79 -1.43 -32.58
CA ASP A 490 13.44 -0.15 -33.21
C ASP A 490 12.18 -0.22 -34.12
N ASP A 491 11.69 -1.43 -34.40
CA ASP A 491 10.51 -1.65 -35.24
C ASP A 491 9.22 -1.51 -34.43
N VAL A 492 8.48 -0.44 -34.68
CA VAL A 492 7.18 -0.17 -34.05
C VAL A 492 6.05 -0.80 -34.87
N LEU A 493 5.24 -1.61 -34.20
CA LEU A 493 4.09 -2.32 -34.77
C LEU A 493 2.79 -1.79 -34.17
N LEU A 494 1.70 -2.03 -34.91
CA LEU A 494 0.36 -1.88 -34.36
C LEU A 494 0.11 -2.98 -33.34
N CYS A 495 -0.35 -2.59 -32.16
CA CYS A 495 -0.76 -3.54 -31.13
C CYS A 495 -1.90 -4.42 -31.60
N LYS A 496 -1.72 -5.73 -31.46
CA LYS A 496 -2.68 -6.74 -31.88
C LYS A 496 -3.20 -7.48 -30.67
N VAL A 497 -4.52 -7.51 -30.53
CA VAL A 497 -5.19 -8.38 -29.57
C VAL A 497 -5.13 -9.82 -30.07
N LEU A 498 -4.59 -10.71 -29.25
CA LEU A 498 -4.57 -12.15 -29.48
C LEU A 498 -5.60 -12.85 -28.59
N THR A 499 -5.97 -14.06 -28.99
CA THR A 499 -6.63 -15.05 -28.13
C THR A 499 -5.74 -16.28 -28.18
N SER A 500 -5.06 -16.55 -27.07
CA SER A 500 -3.97 -17.51 -27.00
C SER A 500 -4.33 -18.75 -26.19
N ASN A 501 -5.60 -18.84 -25.73
CA ASN A 501 -6.11 -19.80 -24.76
C ASN A 501 -5.34 -19.74 -23.45
N LEU A 502 -5.04 -18.52 -22.98
CA LEU A 502 -4.42 -18.34 -21.68
C LEU A 502 -5.39 -18.70 -20.56
N GLN A 503 -4.84 -19.20 -19.45
CA GLN A 503 -5.56 -19.32 -18.20
C GLN A 503 -5.27 -18.07 -17.35
N ALA A 504 -6.32 -17.57 -16.69
CA ALA A 504 -6.15 -16.57 -15.62
C ALA A 504 -5.39 -17.22 -14.44
N PRO A 505 -4.60 -16.44 -13.68
CA PRO A 505 -3.99 -16.98 -12.47
C PRO A 505 -5.06 -17.44 -11.48
N GLU A 506 -4.99 -18.70 -11.07
CA GLU A 506 -5.93 -19.31 -10.13
C GLU A 506 -5.67 -18.84 -8.70
N GLY A 507 -6.73 -18.65 -7.91
CA GLY A 507 -6.62 -18.34 -6.49
C GLY A 507 -6.26 -16.89 -6.15
N LEU A 508 -6.22 -15.99 -7.15
CA LEU A 508 -6.22 -14.54 -6.93
C LEU A 508 -7.53 -14.10 -6.29
#